data_AF-A0A950DLA5-F1
#
_entry.id   AF-A0A950DLA5-F1
#
_cell.length_a   1.000
_cell.length_b   1.000
_cell.length_c   1.000
_cell.angle_alpha   90.00
_cell.angle_beta   90.00
_cell.angle_gamma   90.00
#
_symmetry.space_group_name_H-M   'P 1'
#
loop_
_entity.id
_entity.type
_entity.pdbx_description
1 polymer ?
#
loop_
_entity_poly.entity_id
_entity_poly.type
_entity_poly.pdbx_seq_one_letter_code
_entity_poly.pdbx_strand_id
1 'polypeptide(L)'
;MLNRTLGLMAAALLLMSAPAVGADQTTIGTGNDGALVIAEKSPLIKSAMGFLTEQAEHIADPKLKHETLDAFTRPDTCIAHRANLTAKDKAAIVKALADAGLLNPADGREFPGGLKAGIFPAVRNDGTACPHLPQRFDSAPGSVFEGHHSYPGGLAMHEAFNDISSLSLAADYRMAYGHLGAAGLPTIDVSSDAGFARSGDDLAMNQDLIIAAPIWHDWGKVLVFQWNADGTEFQELNFGGSGASDNYGAKGDSRTPGHHILGLAESMKRGLGPELVITQASAHAAPTLGNEYKVVNWIRAAAIIARIDPVANGYLSWDGAHRLRLPALGATGTFDLHAAPTSPTAFLPEFTINNLSDGNYYLAVPAAFDLGVILEKLAPEFGMDPNDRTQFNNQFRNPVLSYLSAERLMFVYARQGLAGVRAQVRQLRSRHLI
;
A
#
# COMPACT_ATOMS: atom_id res chain seq x y z
N MET A 1 -31.93 63.25 15.76
CA MET A 1 -32.16 62.39 14.57
C MET A 1 -31.41 61.09 14.81
N LEU A 2 -32.18 60.01 15.04
CA LEU A 2 -31.68 58.67 15.32
C LEU A 2 -30.91 58.13 14.11
N ASN A 3 -29.77 57.48 14.34
CA ASN A 3 -29.23 56.51 13.38
C ASN A 3 -29.14 55.14 14.06
N ARG A 4 -29.82 54.17 13.45
CA ARG A 4 -30.07 52.81 13.94
C ARG A 4 -28.86 51.92 13.65
N THR A 5 -28.31 51.28 14.66
CA THR A 5 -27.51 50.05 14.53
C THR A 5 -28.42 48.86 14.83
N LEU A 6 -28.75 48.08 13.80
CA LEU A 6 -29.37 46.77 13.94
C LEU A 6 -28.30 45.79 14.44
N GLY A 7 -28.49 45.23 15.63
CA GLY A 7 -27.76 44.05 16.08
C GLY A 7 -28.39 42.79 15.49
N LEU A 8 -27.62 42.02 14.72
CA LEU A 8 -27.96 40.63 14.41
C LEU A 8 -27.38 39.74 15.52
N MET A 9 -28.26 39.12 16.31
CA MET A 9 -27.91 37.98 17.14
C MET A 9 -27.76 36.74 16.25
N ALA A 10 -26.53 36.20 16.18
CA ALA A 10 -26.30 34.87 15.64
C ALA A 10 -26.62 33.83 16.74
N ALA A 11 -27.72 33.08 16.55
CA ALA A 11 -28.00 31.91 17.36
C ALA A 11 -27.15 30.74 16.83
N ALA A 12 -26.11 30.37 17.58
CA ALA A 12 -25.35 29.16 17.31
C ALA A 12 -26.18 27.94 17.76
N LEU A 13 -26.74 27.19 16.80
CA LEU A 13 -27.22 25.84 17.07
C LEU A 13 -26.00 24.93 17.28
N LEU A 14 -25.73 24.60 18.54
CA LEU A 14 -24.89 23.47 18.91
C LEU A 14 -25.65 22.17 18.58
N LEU A 15 -25.49 21.69 17.34
CA LEU A 15 -25.82 20.33 16.99
C LEU A 15 -24.80 19.43 17.70
N MET A 16 -25.25 18.74 18.75
CA MET A 16 -24.50 17.63 19.32
C MET A 16 -24.51 16.49 18.31
N SER A 17 -23.44 16.39 17.52
CA SER A 17 -23.11 15.18 16.80
C SER A 17 -22.83 14.09 17.86
N ALA A 18 -23.67 13.06 17.88
CA ALA A 18 -23.30 11.83 18.56
C ALA A 18 -21.97 11.37 17.94
N PRO A 19 -20.95 11.01 18.73
CA PRO A 19 -19.72 10.46 18.18
C PRO A 19 -20.12 9.20 17.41
N ALA A 20 -19.78 9.14 16.12
CA ALA A 20 -19.84 7.90 15.37
C ALA A 20 -19.01 6.89 16.17
N VAL A 21 -19.67 5.89 16.76
CA VAL A 21 -18.99 4.77 17.40
C VAL A 21 -18.18 4.14 16.28
N GLY A 22 -16.84 4.26 16.34
CA GLY A 22 -15.95 3.70 15.34
C GLY A 22 -16.27 2.22 15.14
N ALA A 23 -16.26 1.76 13.89
CA ALA A 23 -16.61 0.40 13.57
C ALA A 23 -15.76 -0.60 14.37
N ASP A 24 -16.38 -1.71 14.78
CA ASP A 24 -15.69 -2.78 15.49
C ASP A 24 -14.78 -3.56 14.52
N GLN A 25 -13.51 -3.14 14.47
CA GLN A 25 -12.47 -3.78 13.65
C GLN A 25 -12.00 -5.14 14.17
N THR A 26 -12.63 -5.69 15.23
CA THR A 26 -12.42 -7.07 15.66
C THR A 26 -13.22 -8.08 14.83
N THR A 27 -14.13 -7.59 13.98
CA THR A 27 -14.96 -8.39 13.07
C THR A 27 -14.71 -8.03 11.61
N ILE A 28 -15.11 -8.91 10.68
CA ILE A 28 -14.96 -8.65 9.24
C ILE A 28 -15.85 -7.48 8.83
N GLY A 29 -15.31 -6.58 8.01
CA GLY A 29 -16.02 -5.42 7.49
C GLY A 29 -17.29 -5.82 6.73
N THR A 30 -18.45 -5.38 7.23
CA THR A 30 -19.76 -5.72 6.66
C THR A 30 -20.01 -5.09 5.29
N GLY A 31 -19.19 -4.11 4.88
CA GLY A 31 -19.25 -3.46 3.57
C GLY A 31 -18.48 -4.20 2.47
N ASN A 32 -17.67 -5.22 2.80
CA ASN A 32 -16.76 -5.86 1.84
C ASN A 32 -17.50 -6.39 0.59
N ASP A 33 -18.65 -7.05 0.78
CA ASP A 33 -19.45 -7.59 -0.33
C ASP A 33 -20.02 -6.46 -1.21
N GLY A 34 -20.42 -5.33 -0.61
CA GLY A 34 -20.91 -4.16 -1.34
C GLY A 34 -19.82 -3.51 -2.20
N ALA A 35 -18.62 -3.37 -1.63
CA ALA A 35 -17.46 -2.85 -2.35
C ALA A 35 -17.08 -3.76 -3.54
N LEU A 36 -17.14 -5.08 -3.36
CA LEU A 36 -16.90 -6.03 -4.44
C LEU A 36 -17.88 -5.85 -5.60
N VAL A 37 -19.18 -5.69 -5.32
CA VAL A 37 -20.19 -5.46 -6.36
C VAL A 37 -19.92 -4.19 -7.16
N ILE A 38 -19.38 -3.13 -6.54
CA ILE A 38 -19.01 -1.89 -7.23
C ILE A 38 -17.79 -2.15 -8.12
N ALA A 39 -16.73 -2.72 -7.56
CA ALA A 39 -15.48 -2.99 -8.27
C ALA A 39 -15.67 -3.93 -9.48
N GLU A 40 -16.41 -5.03 -9.31
CA GLU A 40 -16.67 -6.02 -10.37
C GLU A 40 -17.43 -5.44 -11.58
N LYS A 41 -18.07 -4.28 -11.44
CA LYS A 41 -18.77 -3.62 -12.55
C LYS A 41 -17.95 -2.51 -13.19
N SER A 42 -16.85 -2.07 -12.56
CA SER A 42 -16.01 -0.99 -13.09
C SER A 42 -15.06 -1.49 -14.19
N PRO A 43 -15.12 -0.93 -15.41
CA PRO A 43 -14.15 -1.21 -16.46
C PRO A 43 -12.72 -0.81 -16.08
N LEU A 44 -12.58 0.26 -15.29
CA LEU A 44 -11.29 0.77 -14.85
C LEU A 44 -10.59 -0.26 -13.95
N ILE A 45 -11.29 -0.77 -12.93
CA ILE A 45 -10.75 -1.78 -12.01
C ILE A 45 -10.44 -3.08 -12.75
N LYS A 46 -11.33 -3.51 -13.65
CA LYS A 46 -11.08 -4.69 -14.51
C LYS A 46 -9.83 -4.55 -15.36
N SER A 47 -9.61 -3.39 -15.98
CA SER A 47 -8.41 -3.15 -16.78
C SER A 47 -7.15 -3.14 -15.92
N ALA A 48 -7.20 -2.58 -14.71
CA ALA A 48 -6.07 -2.59 -13.78
C ALA A 48 -5.71 -4.01 -13.33
N MET A 49 -6.70 -4.82 -12.96
CA MET A 49 -6.48 -6.24 -12.62
C MET A 49 -5.95 -7.05 -13.81
N GLY A 50 -6.47 -6.78 -15.02
CA GLY A 50 -5.99 -7.41 -16.24
C GLY A 50 -4.53 -7.08 -16.52
N PHE A 51 -4.16 -5.81 -16.40
CA PHE A 51 -2.78 -5.34 -16.52
C PHE A 51 -1.87 -6.01 -15.49
N LEU A 52 -2.20 -5.95 -14.20
CA LEU A 52 -1.38 -6.58 -13.14
C LEU A 52 -1.21 -8.09 -13.35
N THR A 53 -2.24 -8.77 -13.83
CA THR A 53 -2.18 -10.20 -14.16
C THR A 53 -1.22 -10.46 -15.33
N GLU A 54 -1.33 -9.69 -16.40
CA GLU A 54 -0.43 -9.77 -17.56
C GLU A 54 1.03 -9.54 -17.14
N GLN A 55 1.27 -8.53 -16.30
CA GLN A 55 2.60 -8.22 -15.79
C GLN A 55 3.16 -9.35 -14.91
N ALA A 56 2.37 -9.88 -13.98
CA ALA A 56 2.79 -11.01 -13.14
C ALA A 56 3.10 -12.28 -13.96
N GLU A 57 2.43 -12.49 -15.10
CA GLU A 57 2.74 -13.59 -16.02
C GLU A 57 4.10 -13.44 -16.72
N HIS A 58 4.71 -12.23 -16.73
CA HIS A 58 6.03 -11.99 -17.29
C HIS A 58 7.19 -12.29 -16.32
N ILE A 59 6.91 -12.58 -15.04
CA ILE A 59 7.91 -12.99 -14.06
C ILE A 59 8.61 -14.28 -14.53
N ALA A 60 9.93 -14.36 -14.49
CA ALA A 60 10.68 -15.52 -14.95
C ALA A 60 10.75 -16.63 -13.88
N ASP A 61 10.99 -16.27 -12.62
CA ASP A 61 11.08 -17.23 -11.51
C ASP A 61 9.71 -17.92 -11.29
N PRO A 62 9.62 -19.26 -11.45
CA PRO A 62 8.33 -19.96 -11.39
C PRO A 62 7.66 -19.88 -10.03
N LYS A 63 8.44 -19.84 -8.94
CA LYS A 63 7.88 -19.76 -7.59
C LYS A 63 7.32 -18.37 -7.34
N LEU A 64 8.08 -17.33 -7.64
CA LEU A 64 7.66 -15.94 -7.50
C LEU A 64 6.42 -15.64 -8.34
N LYS A 65 6.39 -16.11 -9.60
CA LYS A 65 5.19 -16.00 -10.44
C LYS A 65 3.99 -16.66 -9.78
N HIS A 66 4.14 -17.91 -9.36
CA HIS A 66 3.05 -18.67 -8.76
C HIS A 66 2.49 -17.98 -7.52
N GLU A 67 3.36 -17.60 -6.59
CA GLU A 67 2.97 -16.96 -5.34
C GLU A 67 2.37 -15.56 -5.58
N THR A 68 2.92 -14.80 -6.54
CA THR A 68 2.39 -13.46 -6.89
C THR A 68 0.98 -13.58 -7.46
N LEU A 69 0.77 -14.44 -8.47
CA LEU A 69 -0.56 -14.66 -9.04
C LEU A 69 -1.54 -15.18 -7.99
N ASP A 70 -1.11 -16.12 -7.15
CA ASP A 70 -1.94 -16.64 -6.05
C ASP A 70 -2.40 -15.54 -5.09
N ALA A 71 -1.49 -14.65 -4.71
CA ALA A 71 -1.73 -13.63 -3.68
C ALA A 71 -2.85 -12.64 -4.01
N PHE A 72 -3.03 -12.24 -5.27
CA PHE A 72 -4.01 -11.21 -5.65
C PHE A 72 -5.12 -11.70 -6.59
N THR A 73 -4.94 -12.81 -7.32
CA THR A 73 -5.97 -13.31 -8.25
C THR A 73 -6.88 -14.36 -7.64
N ARG A 74 -6.43 -15.09 -6.61
CA ARG A 74 -7.21 -16.19 -6.02
C ARG A 74 -8.05 -15.75 -4.83
N PRO A 75 -9.39 -15.86 -4.90
CA PRO A 75 -10.29 -15.46 -3.82
C PRO A 75 -10.21 -16.36 -2.58
N ASP A 76 -9.60 -17.54 -2.73
CA ASP A 76 -9.40 -18.56 -1.71
C ASP A 76 -7.94 -18.69 -1.25
N THR A 77 -7.07 -17.72 -1.55
CA THR A 77 -5.68 -17.77 -1.06
C THR A 77 -5.62 -17.82 0.47
N CYS A 78 -4.77 -18.71 0.99
CA CYS A 78 -4.50 -18.82 2.42
C CYS A 78 -3.52 -17.71 2.85
N ILE A 79 -3.75 -17.12 4.02
CA ILE A 79 -2.81 -16.21 4.67
C ILE A 79 -1.77 -17.04 5.41
N ALA A 80 -0.62 -17.27 4.78
CA ALA A 80 0.41 -18.18 5.25
C ALA A 80 0.93 -17.81 6.65
N HIS A 81 1.18 -16.52 6.91
CA HIS A 81 1.68 -16.08 8.23
C HIS A 81 0.68 -16.28 9.37
N ARG A 82 -0.61 -16.48 9.05
CA ARG A 82 -1.68 -16.70 10.04
C ARG A 82 -2.05 -18.15 10.28
N ALA A 83 -1.55 -19.07 9.47
CA ALA A 83 -1.90 -20.49 9.60
C ALA A 83 -1.67 -21.00 11.04
N ASN A 84 -2.72 -21.60 11.60
CA ASN A 84 -2.78 -22.22 12.92
C ASN A 84 -2.45 -21.27 14.10
N LEU A 85 -2.64 -19.95 13.95
CA LEU A 85 -2.43 -19.02 15.06
C LEU A 85 -3.56 -19.10 16.09
N THR A 86 -3.23 -19.50 17.31
CA THR A 86 -4.14 -19.41 18.46
C THR A 86 -4.19 -17.99 19.03
N ALA A 87 -5.17 -17.73 19.89
CA ALA A 87 -5.23 -16.47 20.63
C ALA A 87 -3.97 -16.21 21.50
N LYS A 88 -3.36 -17.30 22.02
CA LYS A 88 -2.12 -17.25 22.80
C LYS A 88 -0.92 -16.88 21.92
N ASP A 89 -0.83 -17.45 20.73
CA ASP A 89 0.27 -17.13 19.78
C ASP A 89 0.21 -15.66 19.36
N LYS A 90 -0.99 -15.16 19.05
CA LYS A 90 -1.19 -13.74 18.73
C LYS A 90 -0.75 -12.82 19.87
N ALA A 91 -1.09 -13.16 21.11
CA ALA A 91 -0.66 -12.40 22.28
C ALA A 91 0.87 -12.43 22.47
N ALA A 92 1.51 -13.58 22.22
CA ALA A 92 2.96 -13.71 22.28
C ALA A 92 3.66 -12.88 21.20
N ILE A 93 3.12 -12.84 19.97
CA ILE A 93 3.64 -12.00 18.88
C ILE A 93 3.55 -10.52 19.23
N VAL A 94 2.39 -10.04 19.71
CA VAL A 94 2.21 -8.63 20.14
C VAL A 94 3.22 -8.28 21.23
N LYS A 95 3.42 -9.17 22.22
CA LYS A 95 4.41 -8.96 23.27
C LYS A 95 5.83 -8.90 22.71
N ALA A 96 6.20 -9.81 21.82
CA ALA A 96 7.53 -9.84 21.21
C ALA A 96 7.83 -8.56 20.41
N LEU A 97 6.85 -8.03 19.68
CA LEU A 97 6.99 -6.75 18.98
C LEU A 97 7.23 -5.59 19.96
N ALA A 98 6.46 -5.53 21.05
CA ALA A 98 6.61 -4.49 22.07
C ALA A 98 7.96 -4.60 22.81
N ASP A 99 8.36 -5.79 23.23
CA ASP A 99 9.65 -6.05 23.88
C ASP A 99 10.83 -5.68 22.95
N ALA A 100 10.67 -5.86 21.64
CA ALA A 100 11.67 -5.51 20.64
C ALA A 100 11.70 -4.01 20.27
N GLY A 101 10.81 -3.19 20.84
CA GLY A 101 10.66 -1.77 20.52
C GLY A 101 10.06 -1.50 19.14
N LEU A 102 9.42 -2.50 18.53
CA LEU A 102 8.82 -2.43 17.18
C LEU A 102 7.31 -2.12 17.23
N LEU A 103 6.77 -1.91 18.42
CA LEU A 103 5.38 -1.57 18.67
C LEU A 103 5.29 -0.66 19.88
N ASN A 104 4.60 0.47 19.74
CA ASN A 104 4.29 1.34 20.87
C ASN A 104 3.00 0.89 21.55
N PRO A 105 3.03 0.44 22.83
CA PRO A 105 1.82 -0.02 23.51
C PRO A 105 0.73 1.04 23.66
N ALA A 106 1.10 2.33 23.62
CA ALA A 106 0.17 3.44 23.74
C ALA A 106 -0.82 3.52 22.57
N ASP A 107 -0.39 3.13 21.36
CA ASP A 107 -1.19 3.25 20.12
C ASP A 107 -2.45 2.37 20.18
N GLY A 108 -2.41 1.30 20.99
CA GLY A 108 -3.56 0.42 21.21
C GLY A 108 -4.71 1.02 22.01
N ARG A 109 -4.50 2.15 22.68
CA ARG A 109 -5.58 2.83 23.42
C ARG A 109 -6.51 3.60 22.49
N GLU A 110 -5.99 4.04 21.35
CA GLU A 110 -6.71 4.85 20.37
C GLU A 110 -7.23 4.01 19.21
N PHE A 111 -6.60 2.86 18.94
CA PHE A 111 -7.00 1.97 17.84
C PHE A 111 -8.25 1.13 18.16
N PRO A 112 -9.27 1.09 17.29
CA PRO A 112 -10.47 0.25 17.46
C PRO A 112 -10.12 -1.24 17.63
N GLY A 113 -10.48 -1.83 18.78
CA GLY A 113 -10.14 -3.22 19.11
C GLY A 113 -8.70 -3.43 19.63
N GLY A 114 -7.93 -2.36 19.78
CA GLY A 114 -6.57 -2.34 20.34
C GLY A 114 -5.49 -2.96 19.46
N LEU A 115 -4.27 -3.07 19.99
CA LEU A 115 -3.08 -3.53 19.22
C LEU A 115 -3.29 -4.88 18.54
N LYS A 116 -4.02 -5.79 19.18
CA LYS A 116 -4.27 -7.12 18.63
C LYS A 116 -5.13 -7.04 17.37
N ALA A 117 -6.15 -6.16 17.33
CA ALA A 117 -6.95 -5.94 16.12
C ALA A 117 -6.13 -5.22 15.03
N GLY A 118 -5.24 -4.29 15.41
CA GLY A 118 -4.37 -3.61 14.45
C GLY A 118 -3.30 -4.50 13.79
N ILE A 119 -2.71 -5.43 14.55
CA ILE A 119 -1.72 -6.40 14.04
C ILE A 119 -2.40 -7.62 13.42
N PHE A 120 -3.56 -8.01 13.94
CA PHE A 120 -4.34 -9.11 13.41
C PHE A 120 -5.77 -8.67 13.03
N PRO A 121 -5.95 -7.85 11.96
CA PRO A 121 -7.27 -7.51 11.43
C PRO A 121 -8.13 -8.76 11.21
N ALA A 122 -9.45 -8.66 11.36
CA ALA A 122 -10.34 -9.81 11.21
C ALA A 122 -10.22 -10.44 9.81
N VAL A 123 -10.19 -11.78 9.74
CA VAL A 123 -10.06 -12.56 8.49
C VAL A 123 -11.03 -13.72 8.50
N ARG A 124 -11.32 -14.29 7.33
CA ARG A 124 -12.16 -15.50 7.23
C ARG A 124 -11.37 -16.72 7.72
N ASN A 125 -12.05 -17.68 8.35
CA ASN A 125 -11.45 -18.93 8.81
C ASN A 125 -10.19 -18.75 9.70
N ASP A 126 -10.18 -17.70 10.52
CA ASP A 126 -9.06 -17.39 11.41
C ASP A 126 -8.78 -18.53 12.40
N GLY A 127 -7.51 -18.74 12.73
CA GLY A 127 -7.06 -19.83 13.61
C GLY A 127 -7.05 -21.23 12.99
N THR A 128 -7.52 -21.39 11.75
CA THR A 128 -7.43 -22.67 11.01
C THR A 128 -6.07 -22.82 10.32
N ALA A 129 -5.85 -23.96 9.65
CA ALA A 129 -4.67 -24.17 8.81
C ALA A 129 -4.64 -23.29 7.55
N CYS A 130 -5.79 -22.77 7.11
CA CYS A 130 -5.91 -21.86 5.97
C CYS A 130 -6.89 -20.71 6.31
N PRO A 131 -6.43 -19.67 7.03
CA PRO A 131 -7.14 -18.42 7.13
C PRO A 131 -7.20 -17.75 5.75
N HIS A 132 -8.30 -17.10 5.40
CA HIS A 132 -8.50 -16.52 4.08
C HIS A 132 -8.67 -15.00 4.15
N LEU A 133 -8.29 -14.31 3.08
CA LEU A 133 -8.50 -12.86 2.93
C LEU A 133 -9.95 -12.45 3.24
N PRO A 134 -10.18 -11.32 3.93
CA PRO A 134 -11.52 -10.87 4.33
C PRO A 134 -12.30 -10.23 3.16
N GLN A 135 -11.60 -9.85 2.10
CA GLN A 135 -12.12 -9.29 0.87
C GLN A 135 -11.18 -9.66 -0.28
N ARG A 136 -11.54 -9.33 -1.52
CA ARG A 136 -10.70 -9.56 -2.69
C ARG A 136 -9.78 -8.36 -2.94
N PHE A 137 -8.69 -8.59 -3.66
CA PHE A 137 -7.75 -7.54 -4.03
C PHE A 137 -8.40 -6.45 -4.89
N ASP A 138 -9.29 -6.85 -5.80
CA ASP A 138 -10.02 -5.96 -6.69
C ASP A 138 -11.14 -5.16 -6.00
N SER A 139 -11.54 -5.51 -4.77
CA SER A 139 -12.49 -4.70 -3.99
C SER A 139 -11.80 -3.81 -2.96
N ALA A 140 -10.55 -4.09 -2.62
CA ALA A 140 -9.83 -3.35 -1.59
C ALA A 140 -9.54 -1.90 -2.04
N PRO A 141 -9.59 -0.94 -1.10
CA PRO A 141 -9.16 0.44 -1.33
C PRO A 141 -7.63 0.54 -1.27
N GLY A 142 -7.06 1.57 -1.88
CA GLY A 142 -5.62 1.81 -1.81
C GLY A 142 -5.17 2.54 -0.53
N SER A 143 -6.09 3.07 0.27
CA SER A 143 -5.76 3.74 1.54
C SER A 143 -7.00 3.89 2.44
N VAL A 144 -6.79 4.51 3.61
CA VAL A 144 -7.83 4.92 4.56
C VAL A 144 -8.85 5.86 3.89
N PHE A 145 -10.05 6.02 4.47
CA PHE A 145 -11.07 6.95 3.96
C PHE A 145 -10.50 8.37 3.74
N GLU A 146 -10.78 8.94 2.56
CA GLU A 146 -10.22 10.21 2.08
C GLU A 146 -8.69 10.22 1.83
N GLY A 147 -8.02 9.07 1.97
CA GLY A 147 -6.65 8.83 1.51
C GLY A 147 -6.56 8.55 0.01
N HIS A 148 -5.35 8.28 -0.50
CA HIS A 148 -5.12 7.99 -1.91
C HIS A 148 -5.85 6.71 -2.35
N HIS A 149 -6.52 6.76 -3.49
CA HIS A 149 -7.28 5.63 -4.01
C HIS A 149 -8.29 5.02 -3.01
N SER A 150 -8.90 5.84 -2.14
CA SER A 150 -9.88 5.43 -1.11
C SER A 150 -11.28 5.17 -1.68
N TYR A 151 -11.40 4.13 -2.51
CA TYR A 151 -12.64 3.67 -3.14
C TYR A 151 -12.54 2.17 -3.50
N PRO A 152 -13.67 1.46 -3.71
CA PRO A 152 -13.65 0.05 -4.10
C PRO A 152 -12.83 -0.21 -5.37
N GLY A 153 -11.82 -1.08 -5.24
CA GLY A 153 -10.84 -1.39 -6.28
C GLY A 153 -9.71 -0.37 -6.45
N GLY A 154 -9.63 0.61 -5.55
CA GLY A 154 -8.54 1.56 -5.51
C GLY A 154 -7.17 0.91 -5.35
N LEU A 155 -7.06 -0.23 -4.66
CA LEU A 155 -5.81 -0.98 -4.55
C LEU A 155 -5.31 -1.46 -5.91
N ALA A 156 -6.18 -2.05 -6.73
CA ALA A 156 -5.81 -2.49 -8.07
C ALA A 156 -5.34 -1.32 -8.94
N MET A 157 -5.99 -0.15 -8.83
CA MET A 157 -5.57 1.05 -9.54
C MET A 157 -4.25 1.62 -9.06
N HIS A 158 -4.05 1.62 -7.74
CA HIS A 158 -2.81 2.05 -7.12
C HIS A 158 -1.65 1.17 -7.58
N GLU A 159 -1.80 -0.16 -7.50
CA GLU A 159 -0.76 -1.08 -7.93
C GLU A 159 -0.51 -1.06 -9.43
N ALA A 160 -1.54 -0.91 -10.26
CA ALA A 160 -1.32 -0.76 -11.69
C ALA A 160 -0.49 0.50 -12.00
N PHE A 161 -0.73 1.61 -11.28
CA PHE A 161 0.09 2.81 -11.41
C PHE A 161 1.52 2.60 -10.91
N ASN A 162 1.69 1.92 -9.77
CA ASN A 162 3.00 1.63 -9.20
C ASN A 162 3.81 0.73 -10.14
N ASP A 163 3.23 -0.33 -10.68
CA ASP A 163 3.90 -1.22 -11.63
C ASP A 163 4.28 -0.48 -12.93
N ILE A 164 3.40 0.33 -13.50
CA ILE A 164 3.73 1.21 -14.65
C ILE A 164 4.90 2.14 -14.33
N SER A 165 4.90 2.74 -13.14
CA SER A 165 5.96 3.66 -12.70
C SER A 165 7.28 2.92 -12.50
N SER A 166 7.25 1.74 -11.88
CA SER A 166 8.41 0.87 -11.67
C SER A 166 9.05 0.48 -13.00
N LEU A 167 8.24 0.04 -13.97
CA LEU A 167 8.71 -0.29 -15.32
C LEU A 167 9.29 0.91 -16.05
N SER A 168 8.65 2.09 -15.94
CA SER A 168 9.10 3.32 -16.59
C SER A 168 10.40 3.83 -15.98
N LEU A 169 10.56 3.75 -14.66
CA LEU A 169 11.81 4.09 -13.98
C LEU A 169 12.92 3.12 -14.37
N ALA A 170 12.64 1.81 -14.40
CA ALA A 170 13.60 0.82 -14.88
C ALA A 170 14.01 1.09 -16.34
N ALA A 171 13.07 1.46 -17.20
CA ALA A 171 13.34 1.90 -18.57
C ALA A 171 14.29 3.11 -18.59
N ASP A 172 14.01 4.14 -17.79
CA ASP A 172 14.86 5.34 -17.71
C ASP A 172 16.30 5.01 -17.27
N TYR A 173 16.47 4.12 -16.28
CA TYR A 173 17.80 3.67 -15.85
C TYR A 173 18.54 2.91 -16.95
N ARG A 174 17.86 2.04 -17.71
CA ARG A 174 18.45 1.34 -18.87
C ARG A 174 18.88 2.33 -19.94
N MET A 175 18.01 3.27 -20.30
CA MET A 175 18.29 4.28 -21.32
C MET A 175 19.46 5.19 -20.95
N ALA A 176 19.52 5.65 -19.70
CA ALA A 176 20.52 6.63 -19.26
C ALA A 176 21.88 6.00 -18.95
N TYR A 177 21.91 4.76 -18.43
CA TYR A 177 23.13 4.16 -17.88
C TYR A 177 23.47 2.77 -18.46
N GLY A 178 22.52 2.09 -19.11
CA GLY A 178 22.64 0.68 -19.51
C GLY A 178 23.25 0.42 -20.88
N HIS A 179 23.48 1.46 -21.68
CA HIS A 179 23.96 1.31 -23.06
C HIS A 179 25.41 1.78 -23.21
N LEU A 180 26.25 0.94 -23.81
CA LEU A 180 27.60 1.29 -24.26
C LEU A 180 27.59 1.66 -25.76
N GLY A 181 28.12 2.83 -26.09
CA GLY A 181 28.30 3.24 -27.48
C GLY A 181 29.40 2.44 -28.20
N ALA A 182 29.62 2.73 -29.49
CA ALA A 182 30.61 2.02 -30.32
C ALA A 182 32.06 2.04 -29.78
N ALA A 183 32.37 2.97 -28.88
CA ALA A 183 33.66 3.04 -28.19
C ALA A 183 33.75 2.19 -26.90
N GLY A 184 32.69 1.46 -26.55
CA GLY A 184 32.60 0.72 -25.29
C GLY A 184 32.44 1.61 -24.05
N LEU A 185 31.98 2.85 -24.22
CA LEU A 185 31.75 3.81 -23.14
C LEU A 185 30.25 4.11 -23.00
N PRO A 186 29.75 4.39 -21.78
CA PRO A 186 28.34 4.69 -21.57
C PRO A 186 27.84 5.85 -22.43
N THR A 187 26.72 5.65 -23.11
CA THR A 187 26.00 6.69 -23.85
C THR A 187 24.50 6.55 -23.59
N ILE A 188 23.76 7.65 -23.68
CA ILE A 188 22.30 7.60 -23.58
C ILE A 188 21.73 6.95 -24.85
N ASP A 189 20.90 5.92 -24.71
CA ASP A 189 20.11 5.36 -25.81
C ASP A 189 18.73 6.04 -25.87
N VAL A 190 18.48 6.78 -26.95
CA VAL A 190 17.22 7.49 -27.21
C VAL A 190 16.35 6.78 -28.26
N SER A 191 16.63 5.52 -28.59
CA SER A 191 15.81 4.73 -29.52
C SER A 191 14.44 4.40 -28.90
N SER A 192 13.42 4.24 -29.76
CA SER A 192 12.02 4.04 -29.32
C SER A 192 11.78 2.81 -28.45
N ASP A 193 12.64 1.80 -28.56
CA ASP A 193 12.50 0.55 -27.82
C ASP A 193 13.52 0.45 -26.67
N ALA A 194 14.28 1.53 -26.40
CA ALA A 194 15.37 1.56 -25.42
C ALA A 194 14.91 1.36 -23.97
N GLY A 195 13.61 1.50 -23.71
CA GLY A 195 13.03 1.32 -22.39
C GLY A 195 12.67 -0.13 -22.01
N PHE A 196 12.59 -1.04 -22.97
CA PHE A 196 12.25 -2.44 -22.67
C PHE A 196 13.53 -3.23 -22.36
N ALA A 197 13.43 -4.23 -21.47
CA ALA A 197 14.54 -5.14 -21.20
C ALA A 197 14.95 -5.83 -22.52
N ARG A 198 16.14 -5.52 -23.03
CA ARG A 198 16.65 -6.08 -24.30
C ARG A 198 17.70 -7.14 -24.02
N SER A 199 17.76 -8.15 -24.89
CA SER A 199 18.88 -9.09 -24.90
C SER A 199 20.15 -8.32 -25.29
N GLY A 200 21.06 -8.09 -24.33
CA GLY A 200 22.31 -7.36 -24.55
C GLY A 200 22.45 -6.06 -23.76
N ASP A 201 21.52 -5.71 -22.86
CA ASP A 201 21.73 -4.62 -21.90
C ASP A 201 22.91 -4.99 -20.97
N ASP A 202 23.92 -4.10 -20.87
CA ASP A 202 25.12 -4.34 -20.05
C ASP A 202 24.85 -4.19 -18.54
N LEU A 203 23.75 -3.49 -18.17
CA LEU A 203 23.26 -3.38 -16.80
C LEU A 203 22.08 -4.32 -16.57
N ALA A 204 22.35 -5.42 -15.87
CA ALA A 204 21.30 -6.34 -15.44
C ALA A 204 20.53 -5.75 -14.25
N MET A 205 19.27 -5.36 -14.48
CA MET A 205 18.26 -5.18 -13.43
C MET A 205 17.32 -6.38 -13.43
N ASN A 206 16.92 -6.83 -12.25
CA ASN A 206 16.04 -7.98 -12.09
C ASN A 206 14.59 -7.60 -12.39
N GLN A 207 14.15 -7.93 -13.60
CA GLN A 207 12.80 -7.63 -14.10
C GLN A 207 11.69 -8.25 -13.23
N ASP A 208 11.94 -9.40 -12.61
CA ASP A 208 10.97 -10.04 -11.73
C ASP A 208 10.71 -9.20 -10.48
N LEU A 209 11.76 -8.55 -9.93
CA LEU A 209 11.61 -7.67 -8.77
C LEU A 209 10.90 -6.37 -9.14
N ILE A 210 11.19 -5.82 -10.33
CA ILE A 210 10.54 -4.61 -10.85
C ILE A 210 9.03 -4.79 -10.96
N ILE A 211 8.57 -6.00 -11.30
CA ILE A 211 7.15 -6.34 -11.42
C ILE A 211 6.54 -6.77 -10.07
N ALA A 212 7.20 -7.69 -9.37
CA ALA A 212 6.59 -8.34 -8.21
C ALA A 212 6.59 -7.43 -6.97
N ALA A 213 7.62 -6.60 -6.79
CA ALA A 213 7.75 -5.82 -5.56
C ALA A 213 6.63 -4.77 -5.36
N PRO A 214 6.17 -4.04 -6.40
CA PRO A 214 4.96 -3.22 -6.30
C PRO A 214 3.77 -4.06 -5.81
N ILE A 215 3.39 -5.12 -6.52
CA ILE A 215 2.22 -5.94 -6.19
C ILE A 215 2.26 -6.45 -4.73
N TRP A 216 3.43 -6.88 -4.25
CA TRP A 216 3.60 -7.42 -2.91
C TRP A 216 3.63 -6.39 -1.78
N HIS A 217 4.15 -5.17 -2.00
CA HIS A 217 4.36 -4.23 -0.89
C HIS A 217 3.04 -3.83 -0.22
N ASP A 218 1.98 -3.85 -1.02
CA ASP A 218 0.67 -3.34 -0.68
C ASP A 218 -0.40 -4.42 -0.51
N TRP A 219 -0.03 -5.68 -0.72
CA TRP A 219 -0.92 -6.83 -0.52
C TRP A 219 -1.62 -6.83 0.85
N GLY A 220 -0.94 -6.34 1.89
CA GLY A 220 -1.50 -6.22 3.23
C GLY A 220 -2.72 -5.28 3.33
N LYS A 221 -2.94 -4.38 2.36
CA LYS A 221 -4.10 -3.46 2.32
C LYS A 221 -5.42 -4.21 2.25
N VAL A 222 -5.42 -5.40 1.62
CA VAL A 222 -6.57 -6.30 1.59
C VAL A 222 -7.02 -6.72 3.00
N LEU A 223 -6.09 -6.78 3.96
CA LEU A 223 -6.36 -7.14 5.35
C LEU A 223 -6.81 -5.95 6.20
N VAL A 224 -6.10 -4.82 6.10
CA VAL A 224 -6.25 -3.68 7.01
C VAL A 224 -7.38 -2.74 6.61
N PHE A 225 -7.64 -2.54 5.31
CA PHE A 225 -8.66 -1.60 4.82
C PHE A 225 -9.92 -2.32 4.37
N GLN A 226 -10.60 -2.96 5.31
CA GLN A 226 -11.93 -3.51 5.08
C GLN A 226 -12.98 -2.40 5.07
N TRP A 227 -14.17 -2.69 4.55
CA TRP A 227 -15.24 -1.73 4.39
C TRP A 227 -16.25 -1.79 5.53
N ASN A 228 -16.55 -0.63 6.09
CA ASN A 228 -17.67 -0.41 7.00
C ASN A 228 -19.01 -0.48 6.25
N ALA A 229 -20.11 -0.66 6.97
CA ALA A 229 -21.46 -0.65 6.40
C ALA A 229 -21.81 0.68 5.69
N ASP A 230 -21.24 1.79 6.16
CA ASP A 230 -21.46 3.13 5.60
C ASP A 230 -20.57 3.45 4.40
N GLY A 231 -19.79 2.48 3.91
CA GLY A 231 -18.92 2.65 2.75
C GLY A 231 -17.61 3.38 3.03
N THR A 232 -17.27 3.62 4.31
CA THR A 232 -15.92 4.06 4.71
C THR A 232 -15.00 2.86 5.00
N GLU A 233 -13.70 3.10 5.07
CA GLU A 233 -12.68 2.08 5.32
C GLU A 233 -12.36 1.92 6.82
N PHE A 234 -11.88 0.74 7.19
CA PHE A 234 -11.24 0.48 8.48
C PHE A 234 -9.97 1.35 8.65
N GLN A 235 -9.63 1.65 9.90
CA GLN A 235 -8.37 2.29 10.27
C GLN A 235 -7.22 1.29 10.21
N GLU A 236 -6.03 1.81 9.95
CA GLU A 236 -4.78 1.06 9.98
C GLU A 236 -3.92 1.47 11.16
N LEU A 237 -3.25 0.49 11.77
CA LEU A 237 -2.26 0.71 12.82
C LEU A 237 -0.88 0.85 12.19
N ASN A 238 -0.18 1.96 12.49
CA ASN A 238 1.22 2.10 12.14
C ASN A 238 2.11 1.44 13.21
N PHE A 239 3.07 0.62 12.79
CA PHE A 239 4.03 -0.03 13.68
C PHE A 239 5.35 -0.34 12.95
N GLY A 240 6.27 -1.10 13.55
CA GLY A 240 7.63 -1.30 13.03
C GLY A 240 8.67 -0.39 13.69
N GLY A 241 8.27 0.36 14.71
CA GLY A 241 9.10 1.21 15.55
C GLY A 241 8.28 1.68 16.74
N SER A 242 8.94 2.27 17.75
CA SER A 242 8.29 2.79 18.94
C SER A 242 7.85 4.26 18.82
N GLY A 243 8.30 4.96 17.78
CA GLY A 243 8.11 6.40 17.61
C GLY A 243 8.99 7.28 18.49
N ALA A 244 9.93 6.69 19.24
CA ALA A 244 10.83 7.42 20.14
C ALA A 244 12.30 7.04 19.92
N SER A 245 12.59 5.74 19.92
CA SER A 245 13.91 5.18 19.69
C SER A 245 13.85 4.00 18.73
N ASP A 246 14.74 4.00 17.75
CA ASP A 246 14.98 2.90 16.80
C ASP A 246 16.48 2.60 16.79
N ASN A 247 17.06 2.22 15.64
CA ASN A 247 18.49 2.06 15.37
C ASN A 247 19.37 1.81 16.61
N TYR A 248 19.17 0.67 17.29
CA TYR A 248 19.90 0.27 18.50
C TYR A 248 19.86 1.27 19.67
N GLY A 249 18.71 1.90 19.90
CA GLY A 249 18.46 2.85 20.97
C GLY A 249 18.67 4.32 20.56
N ALA A 250 19.09 4.60 19.34
CA ALA A 250 19.18 5.98 18.84
C ALA A 250 17.78 6.56 18.56
N LYS A 251 17.65 7.89 18.62
CA LYS A 251 16.40 8.57 18.26
C LYS A 251 16.06 8.30 16.80
N GLY A 252 14.83 7.86 16.55
CA GLY A 252 14.32 7.52 15.23
C GLY A 252 12.82 7.24 15.29
N ASP A 253 12.20 7.21 14.11
CA ASP A 253 10.85 6.67 13.95
C ASP A 253 10.80 5.83 12.66
N SER A 254 10.70 4.52 12.83
CA SER A 254 10.46 3.52 11.79
C SER A 254 9.03 2.99 11.82
N ARG A 255 8.08 3.68 12.46
CA ARG A 255 6.67 3.34 12.25
C ARG A 255 6.32 3.53 10.78
N THR A 256 5.66 2.52 10.23
CA THR A 256 5.15 2.45 8.86
C THR A 256 3.72 1.91 8.92
N PRO A 257 2.87 2.22 7.93
CA PRO A 257 1.59 1.53 7.73
C PRO A 257 1.65 0.01 7.95
N GLY A 258 0.69 -0.52 8.70
CA GLY A 258 0.66 -1.93 9.09
C GLY A 258 0.56 -2.92 7.92
N HIS A 259 -0.10 -2.56 6.82
CA HIS A 259 -0.16 -3.38 5.61
C HIS A 259 1.23 -3.76 5.11
N HIS A 260 2.18 -2.83 5.19
CA HIS A 260 3.53 -3.01 4.68
C HIS A 260 4.23 -4.15 5.42
N ILE A 261 4.16 -4.16 6.75
CA ILE A 261 4.75 -5.21 7.58
C ILE A 261 3.99 -6.54 7.43
N LEU A 262 2.67 -6.51 7.29
CA LEU A 262 1.87 -7.72 7.09
C LEU A 262 2.14 -8.37 5.73
N GLY A 263 2.33 -7.57 4.67
CA GLY A 263 2.77 -8.04 3.36
C GLY A 263 4.16 -8.67 3.42
N LEU A 264 5.10 -8.07 4.16
CA LEU A 264 6.44 -8.65 4.37
C LEU A 264 6.37 -9.97 5.15
N ALA A 265 5.53 -10.05 6.18
CA ALA A 265 5.36 -11.28 6.94
C ALA A 265 4.81 -12.42 6.05
N GLU A 266 3.92 -12.09 5.12
CA GLU A 266 3.37 -13.04 4.16
C GLU A 266 4.41 -13.52 3.15
N SER A 267 5.13 -12.60 2.49
CA SER A 267 6.17 -12.96 1.52
C SER A 267 7.28 -13.79 2.15
N MET A 268 7.72 -13.43 3.36
CA MET A 268 8.67 -14.20 4.16
C MET A 268 8.12 -15.58 4.51
N LYS A 269 6.84 -15.69 4.90
CA LYS A 269 6.26 -16.99 5.28
C LYS A 269 6.07 -17.94 4.09
N ARG A 270 5.79 -17.40 2.90
CA ARG A 270 5.78 -18.14 1.63
C ARG A 270 7.20 -18.51 1.16
N GLY A 271 8.22 -17.99 1.84
CA GLY A 271 9.63 -18.26 1.54
C GLY A 271 10.06 -17.62 0.23
N LEU A 272 9.54 -16.43 -0.08
CA LEU A 272 10.04 -15.63 -1.20
C LEU A 272 11.46 -15.13 -0.90
N GLY A 273 12.27 -14.98 -1.94
CA GLY A 273 13.70 -14.70 -1.81
C GLY A 273 14.01 -13.36 -1.14
N PRO A 274 15.19 -13.20 -0.51
CA PRO A 274 15.55 -11.98 0.19
C PRO A 274 15.63 -10.75 -0.72
N GLU A 275 16.00 -10.90 -1.99
CA GLU A 275 16.00 -9.80 -2.96
C GLU A 275 14.61 -9.19 -3.14
N LEU A 276 13.56 -10.03 -3.23
CA LEU A 276 12.19 -9.55 -3.28
C LEU A 276 11.77 -8.92 -1.95
N VAL A 277 11.96 -9.61 -0.84
CA VAL A 277 11.48 -9.13 0.48
C VAL A 277 12.11 -7.78 0.82
N ILE A 278 13.40 -7.57 0.50
CA ILE A 278 14.07 -6.30 0.77
C ILE A 278 13.63 -5.22 -0.24
N THR A 279 13.41 -5.56 -1.51
CA THR A 279 12.82 -4.63 -2.49
C THR A 279 11.42 -4.19 -2.07
N GLN A 280 10.56 -5.13 -1.67
CA GLN A 280 9.24 -4.89 -1.12
C GLN A 280 9.31 -3.99 0.13
N ALA A 281 10.23 -4.30 1.06
CA ALA A 281 10.42 -3.51 2.28
C ALA A 281 10.90 -2.09 1.97
N SER A 282 11.54 -1.87 0.83
CA SER A 282 12.05 -0.56 0.45
C SER A 282 10.98 0.41 -0.06
N ALA A 283 9.74 -0.05 -0.30
CA ALA A 283 8.66 0.80 -0.82
C ALA A 283 8.47 2.11 -0.03
N HIS A 284 8.48 2.05 1.30
CA HIS A 284 8.26 3.23 2.15
C HIS A 284 9.56 3.97 2.55
N ALA A 285 10.72 3.37 2.30
CA ALA A 285 12.02 4.04 2.36
C ALA A 285 13.09 3.20 1.66
N ALA A 286 13.79 3.79 0.68
CA ALA A 286 15.00 3.19 0.15
C ALA A 286 16.05 3.05 1.28
N PRO A 287 16.78 1.92 1.39
CA PRO A 287 17.78 1.67 2.44
C PRO A 287 19.10 2.42 2.18
N THR A 288 18.99 3.66 1.75
CA THR A 288 20.09 4.58 1.44
C THR A 288 19.93 5.84 2.30
N LEU A 289 20.94 6.72 2.27
CA LEU A 289 20.88 8.03 2.95
C LEU A 289 20.51 7.94 4.45
N GLY A 290 20.94 6.86 5.12
CA GLY A 290 20.71 6.64 6.55
C GLY A 290 19.38 5.97 6.91
N ASN A 291 18.59 5.50 5.93
CA ASN A 291 17.29 4.86 6.19
C ASN A 291 17.33 3.33 6.35
N GLU A 292 18.49 2.67 6.22
CA GLU A 292 18.58 1.20 6.32
C GLU A 292 17.92 0.65 7.59
N TYR A 293 18.12 1.31 8.73
CA TYR A 293 17.55 0.86 10.01
C TYR A 293 16.03 0.73 9.98
N LYS A 294 15.33 1.53 9.16
CA LYS A 294 13.88 1.43 9.00
C LYS A 294 13.51 0.11 8.33
N VAL A 295 14.15 -0.17 7.20
CA VAL A 295 13.96 -1.42 6.44
C VAL A 295 14.32 -2.64 7.30
N VAL A 296 15.42 -2.58 8.04
CA VAL A 296 15.80 -3.63 9.01
C VAL A 296 14.71 -3.83 10.06
N ASN A 297 14.19 -2.75 10.65
CA ASN A 297 13.12 -2.85 11.64
C ASN A 297 11.81 -3.42 11.07
N TRP A 298 11.46 -3.09 9.84
CA TRP A 298 10.27 -3.65 9.17
C TRP A 298 10.42 -5.16 8.91
N ILE A 299 11.58 -5.59 8.42
CA ILE A 299 11.89 -7.02 8.25
C ILE A 299 11.90 -7.75 9.61
N ARG A 300 12.44 -7.13 10.67
CA ARG A 300 12.39 -7.70 12.04
C ARG A 300 10.96 -7.87 12.52
N ALA A 301 10.11 -6.86 12.34
CA ALA A 301 8.71 -6.91 12.75
C ALA A 301 7.95 -7.99 11.98
N ALA A 302 8.15 -8.06 10.66
CA ALA A 302 7.58 -9.08 9.80
C ALA A 302 8.03 -10.50 10.19
N ALA A 303 9.32 -10.70 10.50
CA ALA A 303 9.87 -11.98 10.94
C ALA A 303 9.22 -12.48 12.24
N ILE A 304 8.99 -11.58 13.20
CA ILE A 304 8.29 -11.90 14.46
C ILE A 304 6.86 -12.36 14.18
N ILE A 305 6.14 -11.68 13.28
CA ILE A 305 4.77 -12.04 12.88
C ILE A 305 4.75 -13.39 12.12
N ALA A 306 5.67 -13.58 11.18
CA ALA A 306 5.81 -14.81 10.40
C ALA A 306 6.33 -16.00 11.23
N ARG A 307 6.85 -15.73 12.44
CA ARG A 307 7.49 -16.68 13.35
C ARG A 307 8.67 -17.41 12.68
N ILE A 308 9.56 -16.65 12.07
CA ILE A 308 10.78 -17.16 11.44
C ILE A 308 12.01 -16.40 11.93
N ASP A 309 13.18 -17.01 11.79
CA ASP A 309 14.46 -16.34 12.03
C ASP A 309 14.89 -15.59 10.75
N PRO A 310 14.95 -14.24 10.76
CA PRO A 310 15.28 -13.48 9.57
C PRO A 310 16.73 -13.65 9.13
N VAL A 311 17.66 -14.01 10.02
CA VAL A 311 19.06 -14.24 9.68
C VAL A 311 19.25 -15.62 9.09
N ALA A 312 18.67 -16.64 9.71
CA ALA A 312 18.75 -18.01 9.19
C ALA A 312 18.12 -18.18 7.80
N ASN A 313 17.14 -17.32 7.46
CA ASN A 313 16.49 -17.30 6.15
C ASN A 313 17.11 -16.27 5.18
N GLY A 314 18.20 -15.60 5.55
CA GLY A 314 18.95 -14.70 4.67
C GLY A 314 18.29 -13.34 4.40
N TYR A 315 17.28 -12.93 5.18
CA TYR A 315 16.64 -11.62 5.07
C TYR A 315 17.41 -10.51 5.80
N LEU A 316 18.18 -10.87 6.83
CA LEU A 316 19.07 -9.98 7.59
C LEU A 316 20.42 -10.67 7.81
N SER A 317 21.44 -9.89 8.13
CA SER A 317 22.75 -10.39 8.56
C SER A 317 23.23 -9.67 9.81
N TRP A 318 24.14 -10.28 10.55
CA TRP A 318 24.84 -9.62 11.66
C TRP A 318 26.10 -8.94 11.15
N ASP A 319 26.35 -7.69 11.56
CA ASP A 319 27.64 -7.03 11.40
C ASP A 319 28.61 -7.36 12.55
N GLY A 320 29.85 -6.88 12.43
CA GLY A 320 30.90 -7.08 13.45
C GLY A 320 30.61 -6.44 14.82
N ALA A 321 29.63 -5.54 14.90
CA ALA A 321 29.16 -4.94 16.15
C ALA A 321 27.90 -5.65 16.71
N HIS A 322 27.55 -6.83 16.18
CA HIS A 322 26.33 -7.57 16.50
C HIS A 322 25.06 -6.75 16.28
N ARG A 323 25.01 -5.99 15.18
CA ARG A 323 23.81 -5.30 14.70
C ARG A 323 23.30 -6.00 13.46
N LEU A 324 21.99 -6.25 13.42
CA LEU A 324 21.26 -6.60 12.21
C LEU A 324 21.41 -5.51 11.15
N ARG A 325 21.75 -5.94 9.93
CA ARG A 325 21.89 -5.15 8.70
C ARG A 325 21.19 -5.86 7.55
N LEU A 326 21.01 -5.15 6.44
CA LEU A 326 20.64 -5.80 5.19
C LEU A 326 21.82 -6.64 4.68
N PRO A 327 21.56 -7.89 4.25
CA PRO A 327 22.59 -8.77 3.74
C PRO A 327 23.13 -8.27 2.39
N ALA A 328 24.38 -8.58 2.08
CA ALA A 328 24.88 -8.46 0.72
C ALA A 328 24.25 -9.55 -0.17
N LEU A 329 23.65 -9.14 -1.29
CA LEU A 329 22.90 -10.01 -2.20
C LEU A 329 23.54 -10.04 -3.59
N GLY A 330 23.32 -11.12 -4.33
CA GLY A 330 23.91 -11.31 -5.66
C GLY A 330 25.43 -11.12 -5.66
N ALA A 331 25.94 -10.41 -6.67
CA ALA A 331 27.37 -10.12 -6.80
C ALA A 331 27.90 -9.14 -5.73
N THR A 332 27.03 -8.39 -5.04
CA THR A 332 27.46 -7.46 -3.98
C THR A 332 28.05 -8.20 -2.77
N GLY A 333 27.73 -9.49 -2.60
CA GLY A 333 28.31 -10.34 -1.56
C GLY A 333 29.79 -10.69 -1.75
N THR A 334 30.38 -10.36 -2.91
CA THR A 334 31.81 -10.59 -3.18
C THR A 334 32.73 -9.65 -2.40
N PHE A 335 32.20 -8.52 -1.92
CA PHE A 335 32.94 -7.54 -1.13
C PHE A 335 32.07 -7.02 0.00
N ASP A 336 32.57 -7.12 1.24
CA ASP A 336 31.85 -6.64 2.40
C ASP A 336 31.90 -5.10 2.49
N LEU A 337 30.91 -4.47 1.86
CA LEU A 337 30.72 -3.03 1.94
C LEU A 337 30.39 -2.56 3.36
N HIS A 338 29.86 -3.41 4.25
CA HIS A 338 29.59 -3.02 5.64
C HIS A 338 30.86 -2.82 6.46
N ALA A 339 31.97 -3.43 6.06
CA ALA A 339 33.28 -3.18 6.66
C ALA A 339 33.91 -1.84 6.21
N ALA A 340 33.37 -1.19 5.17
CA ALA A 340 33.88 0.09 4.69
C ALA A 340 33.33 1.27 5.55
N PRO A 341 34.16 2.23 5.99
CA PRO A 341 33.76 3.27 6.95
C PRO A 341 32.63 4.21 6.48
N THR A 342 32.40 4.29 5.17
CA THR A 342 31.49 5.25 4.53
C THR A 342 30.45 4.61 3.63
N SER A 343 30.41 3.28 3.52
CA SER A 343 29.46 2.64 2.59
C SER A 343 28.07 2.55 3.23
N PRO A 344 27.03 3.08 2.59
CA PRO A 344 25.72 3.13 3.19
C PRO A 344 25.07 1.77 3.36
N THR A 345 25.29 0.79 2.47
CA THR A 345 24.55 -0.49 2.50
C THR A 345 24.98 -1.48 1.41
N ALA A 346 24.52 -2.72 1.51
CA ALA A 346 24.31 -3.61 0.37
C ALA A 346 23.12 -3.09 -0.47
N PHE A 347 23.40 -2.36 -1.54
CA PHE A 347 22.40 -1.67 -2.35
C PHE A 347 22.10 -2.43 -3.66
N LEU A 348 20.82 -2.60 -3.97
CA LEU A 348 20.32 -2.97 -5.29
C LEU A 348 19.48 -1.80 -5.86
N PRO A 349 19.63 -1.44 -7.15
CA PRO A 349 18.84 -0.37 -7.78
C PRO A 349 17.32 -0.53 -7.63
N GLU A 350 16.84 -1.77 -7.64
CA GLU A 350 15.45 -2.15 -7.50
C GLU A 350 14.84 -1.61 -6.20
N PHE A 351 15.62 -1.47 -5.13
CA PHE A 351 15.16 -0.90 -3.87
C PHE A 351 14.69 0.55 -4.03
N THR A 352 15.45 1.34 -4.79
CA THR A 352 15.09 2.74 -5.08
C THR A 352 13.97 2.81 -6.11
N ILE A 353 13.98 1.95 -7.13
CA ILE A 353 12.92 1.94 -8.13
C ILE A 353 11.56 1.67 -7.47
N ASN A 354 11.47 0.65 -6.62
CA ASN A 354 10.24 0.33 -5.90
C ASN A 354 9.82 1.44 -4.91
N ASN A 355 10.78 2.10 -4.25
CA ASN A 355 10.48 3.25 -3.39
C ASN A 355 9.89 4.43 -4.16
N LEU A 356 10.41 4.71 -5.34
CA LEU A 356 9.94 5.82 -6.18
C LEU A 356 8.62 5.50 -6.88
N SER A 357 8.39 4.23 -7.24
CA SER A 357 7.16 3.82 -7.93
C SER A 357 5.91 4.00 -7.08
N ASP A 358 6.02 3.90 -5.75
CA ASP A 358 4.94 4.17 -4.79
C ASP A 358 4.67 5.69 -4.59
N GLY A 359 5.39 6.56 -5.31
CA GLY A 359 5.32 8.02 -5.15
C GLY A 359 4.00 8.69 -5.59
N ASN A 360 3.00 7.95 -6.09
CA ASN A 360 1.77 8.56 -6.63
C ASN A 360 0.92 9.28 -5.58
N TYR A 361 1.14 9.02 -4.28
CA TYR A 361 0.39 9.67 -3.21
C TYR A 361 0.46 11.20 -3.27
N TYR A 362 1.53 11.78 -3.84
CA TYR A 362 1.64 13.23 -4.06
C TYR A 362 0.53 13.82 -4.93
N LEU A 363 -0.04 13.02 -5.85
CA LEU A 363 -1.21 13.39 -6.65
C LEU A 363 -2.49 12.81 -6.09
N ALA A 364 -2.48 11.53 -5.70
CA ALA A 364 -3.69 10.79 -5.37
C ALA A 364 -4.33 11.24 -4.04
N VAL A 365 -3.53 11.64 -3.05
CA VAL A 365 -4.06 12.19 -1.78
C VAL A 365 -4.84 13.49 -1.98
N PRO A 366 -4.26 14.56 -2.59
CA PRO A 366 -5.02 15.78 -2.82
C PRO A 366 -6.21 15.55 -3.77
N ALA A 367 -6.08 14.66 -4.75
CA ALA A 367 -7.21 14.29 -5.61
C ALA A 367 -8.37 13.68 -4.81
N ALA A 368 -8.10 12.74 -3.90
CA ALA A 368 -9.14 12.12 -3.09
C ALA A 368 -9.87 13.12 -2.19
N PHE A 369 -9.11 14.03 -1.55
CA PHE A 369 -9.66 15.07 -0.69
C PHE A 369 -10.52 16.07 -1.47
N ASP A 370 -9.95 16.68 -2.52
CA ASP A 370 -10.64 17.70 -3.31
C ASP A 370 -11.88 17.13 -4.01
N LEU A 371 -11.80 15.90 -4.52
CA LEU A 371 -12.96 15.27 -5.16
C LEU A 371 -14.01 14.84 -4.14
N GLY A 372 -13.65 14.52 -2.89
CA GLY A 372 -14.61 14.36 -1.80
C GLY A 372 -15.52 15.58 -1.68
N VAL A 373 -14.92 16.77 -1.53
CA VAL A 373 -15.64 18.05 -1.42
C VAL A 373 -16.47 18.35 -2.68
N ILE A 374 -15.90 18.12 -3.87
CA ILE A 374 -16.60 18.37 -5.14
C ILE A 374 -17.81 17.44 -5.30
N LEU A 375 -17.67 16.16 -4.94
CA LEU A 375 -18.76 15.19 -5.04
C LEU A 375 -19.87 15.47 -4.02
N GLU A 376 -19.53 15.87 -2.79
CA GLU A 376 -20.53 16.36 -1.83
C GLU A 376 -21.32 17.56 -2.38
N LYS A 377 -20.62 18.50 -3.03
CA LYS A 377 -21.26 19.66 -3.66
C LYS A 377 -22.22 19.28 -4.80
N LEU A 378 -21.87 18.25 -5.58
CA LEU A 378 -22.65 17.78 -6.72
C LEU A 378 -23.78 16.82 -6.35
N ALA A 379 -23.66 16.09 -5.24
CA ALA A 379 -24.59 15.05 -4.82
C ALA A 379 -26.08 15.45 -4.90
N PRO A 380 -26.51 16.65 -4.45
CA PRO A 380 -27.92 17.05 -4.56
C PRO A 380 -28.44 17.12 -6.00
N GLU A 381 -27.58 17.42 -6.99
CA GLU A 381 -27.97 17.44 -8.41
C GLU A 381 -28.30 16.04 -8.95
N PHE A 382 -27.84 15.00 -8.26
CA PHE A 382 -28.06 13.59 -8.59
C PHE A 382 -29.07 12.90 -7.65
N GLY A 383 -29.72 13.68 -6.77
CA GLY A 383 -30.73 13.18 -5.83
C GLY A 383 -30.14 12.50 -4.59
N MET A 384 -28.88 12.80 -4.25
CA MET A 384 -28.18 12.24 -3.10
C MET A 384 -28.01 13.31 -2.01
N ASP A 385 -28.31 12.98 -0.76
CA ASP A 385 -28.03 13.85 0.40
C ASP A 385 -26.61 13.56 0.94
N PRO A 386 -25.66 14.52 0.89
CA PRO A 386 -24.31 14.29 1.41
C PRO A 386 -24.26 14.07 2.94
N ASN A 387 -25.33 14.39 3.68
CA ASN A 387 -25.41 14.12 5.11
C ASN A 387 -25.84 12.69 5.43
N ASP A 388 -26.52 12.00 4.51
CA ASP A 388 -26.71 10.54 4.58
C ASP A 388 -25.43 9.87 4.10
N ARG A 389 -24.42 9.78 4.98
CA ARG A 389 -23.08 9.26 4.64
C ARG A 389 -23.14 7.85 4.06
N THR A 390 -24.01 6.99 4.59
CA THR A 390 -24.20 5.62 4.10
C THR A 390 -24.68 5.61 2.66
N GLN A 391 -25.72 6.40 2.33
CA GLN A 391 -26.21 6.50 0.96
C GLN A 391 -25.18 7.18 0.05
N PHE A 392 -24.65 8.32 0.48
CA PHE A 392 -23.68 9.11 -0.27
C PHE A 392 -22.44 8.29 -0.64
N ASN A 393 -21.84 7.58 0.31
CA ASN A 393 -20.65 6.77 0.05
C ASN A 393 -20.97 5.58 -0.86
N ASN A 394 -21.93 4.75 -0.46
CA ASN A 394 -22.17 3.47 -1.15
C ASN A 394 -22.85 3.62 -2.52
N GLN A 395 -23.66 4.66 -2.72
CA GLN A 395 -24.48 4.82 -3.93
C GLN A 395 -23.98 5.94 -4.86
N PHE A 396 -23.08 6.81 -4.38
CA PHE A 396 -22.60 7.93 -5.17
C PHE A 396 -21.08 8.07 -5.19
N ARG A 397 -20.43 8.44 -4.07
CA ARG A 397 -18.98 8.68 -4.02
C ARG A 397 -18.19 7.45 -4.49
N ASN A 398 -18.38 6.31 -3.84
CA ASN A 398 -17.59 5.11 -4.12
C ASN A 398 -17.82 4.61 -5.55
N PRO A 399 -19.06 4.47 -6.05
CA PRO A 399 -19.28 4.19 -7.48
C PRO A 399 -18.64 5.20 -8.42
N VAL A 400 -18.78 6.52 -8.19
CA VAL A 400 -18.16 7.53 -9.05
C VAL A 400 -16.64 7.33 -9.13
N LEU A 401 -15.99 7.17 -7.97
CA LEU A 401 -14.55 7.02 -7.89
C LEU A 401 -14.06 5.67 -8.42
N SER A 402 -14.78 4.58 -8.22
CA SER A 402 -14.42 3.27 -8.79
C SER A 402 -14.48 3.26 -10.33
N TYR A 403 -15.38 4.03 -10.94
CA TYR A 403 -15.51 4.09 -12.41
C TYR A 403 -14.62 5.13 -13.07
N LEU A 404 -14.35 6.24 -12.39
CA LEU A 404 -13.69 7.41 -13.00
C LEU A 404 -12.36 7.77 -12.34
N SER A 405 -12.03 7.22 -11.18
CA SER A 405 -10.89 7.57 -10.32
C SER A 405 -10.91 9.02 -9.82
N ALA A 406 -10.38 9.26 -8.61
CA ALA A 406 -10.26 10.61 -8.08
C ALA A 406 -9.25 11.43 -8.91
N GLU A 407 -8.15 10.79 -9.30
CA GLU A 407 -7.01 11.36 -10.02
C GLU A 407 -7.43 11.86 -11.41
N ARG A 408 -8.16 11.03 -12.16
CA ARG A 408 -8.68 11.44 -13.47
C ARG A 408 -9.69 12.57 -13.33
N LEU A 409 -10.58 12.52 -12.34
CA LEU A 409 -11.54 13.61 -12.11
C LEU A 409 -10.85 14.90 -11.66
N MET A 410 -9.72 14.81 -10.96
CA MET A 410 -8.89 15.96 -10.61
C MET A 410 -8.30 16.63 -11.86
N PHE A 411 -7.80 15.86 -12.84
CA PHE A 411 -7.39 16.42 -14.13
C PHE A 411 -8.56 17.06 -14.89
N VAL A 412 -9.74 16.45 -14.87
CA VAL A 412 -10.95 17.03 -15.48
C VAL A 412 -11.31 18.35 -14.78
N TYR A 413 -11.33 18.38 -13.45
CA TYR A 413 -11.62 19.58 -12.68
C TYR A 413 -10.63 20.71 -12.96
N ALA A 414 -9.33 20.40 -12.96
CA ALA A 414 -8.28 21.39 -13.22
C ALA A 414 -8.38 22.05 -14.61
N ARG A 415 -9.00 21.38 -15.59
CA ARG A 415 -9.13 21.87 -16.98
C ARG A 415 -10.50 22.41 -17.33
N GLN A 416 -11.55 21.89 -16.69
CA GLN A 416 -12.96 22.12 -17.09
C GLN A 416 -13.84 22.56 -15.92
N GLY A 417 -13.26 22.71 -14.73
CA GLY A 417 -13.95 23.08 -13.49
C GLY A 417 -15.06 22.10 -13.11
N LEU A 418 -15.98 22.58 -12.27
CA LEU A 418 -17.12 21.81 -11.78
C LEU A 418 -18.01 21.29 -12.93
N ALA A 419 -18.10 22.02 -14.04
CA ALA A 419 -18.87 21.61 -15.21
C ALA A 419 -18.33 20.32 -15.86
N GLY A 420 -17.01 20.18 -15.96
CA GLY A 420 -16.38 18.96 -16.46
C GLY A 420 -16.65 17.76 -15.57
N VAL A 421 -16.47 17.89 -14.26
CA VAL A 421 -16.74 16.80 -13.30
C VAL A 421 -18.22 16.40 -13.36
N ARG A 422 -19.14 17.37 -13.32
CA ARG A 422 -20.58 17.13 -13.48
C ARG A 422 -20.90 16.37 -14.77
N ALA A 423 -20.24 16.71 -15.89
CA ALA A 423 -20.44 16.03 -17.16
C ALA A 423 -19.99 14.55 -17.09
N GLN A 424 -18.85 14.25 -16.44
CA GLN A 424 -18.42 12.87 -16.24
C GLN A 424 -19.39 12.09 -15.35
N VAL A 425 -19.85 12.68 -14.24
CA VAL A 425 -20.81 12.02 -13.32
C VAL A 425 -22.17 11.76 -14.02
N ARG A 426 -22.65 12.69 -14.86
CA ARG A 426 -23.86 12.47 -15.69
C ARG A 426 -23.76 11.27 -16.63
N GLN A 427 -22.57 10.97 -17.13
CA GLN A 427 -22.35 9.79 -17.97
C GLN A 427 -22.54 8.48 -17.20
N LEU A 428 -22.24 8.45 -15.90
CA LEU A 428 -22.52 7.29 -15.05
C LEU A 428 -24.03 7.16 -14.78
N ARG A 429 -24.69 8.28 -14.45
CA ARG A 429 -26.15 8.32 -14.24
C ARG A 429 -26.93 7.83 -15.46
N SER A 430 -26.54 8.26 -16.67
CA SER A 430 -27.20 7.82 -17.92
C SER A 430 -27.06 6.32 -18.21
N ARG A 431 -26.10 5.66 -17.55
CA ARG A 431 -25.83 4.23 -17.65
C ARG A 431 -26.39 3.46 -16.45
N HIS A 432 -27.13 4.11 -15.54
CA HIS A 432 -27.65 3.52 -14.31
C HIS A 432 -26.56 2.94 -13.40
N LEU A 433 -25.39 3.58 -13.38
CA LEU A 433 -24.27 3.20 -12.53
C LEU A 433 -24.26 3.94 -11.19
N ILE A 434 -25.04 5.03 -11.08
CA ILE A 434 -25.29 5.84 -9.88
C ILE A 434 -26.69 6.44 -9.88
#